data_AF-A0A4P2QPU2-F1
#
_entry.id   AF-A0A4P2QPU2-F1
#
_cell.length_a   1.000
_cell.length_b   1.000
_cell.length_c   1.000
_cell.angle_alpha   90.00
_cell.angle_beta   90.00
_cell.angle_gamma   90.00
#
_symmetry.space_group_name_H-M   'P 1'
#
loop_
_entity.id
_entity.type
_entity.pdbx_description
1 polymer ?
#
loop_
_entity_poly.entity_id
_entity_poly.type
_entity_poly.pdbx_seq_one_letter_code
_entity_poly.pdbx_strand_id
1 'polypeptide(L)'
;MAALKAVAEGEAVGVDMLVRLAEQVAAGSGAAQAGAAPSPALSPRAVLVAQLGEGLGAAAAAGDVEAVRVAHEAIGRLLGLPSPSAAPGTQAPVLDLATRREKLAR
;
A
#
# COMPACT_ATOMS: atom_id res chain seq x y z
N MET A 1 -27.84 0.72 -24.74
CA MET A 1 -28.16 -0.34 -23.74
C MET A 1 -28.19 -1.72 -24.40
N ALA A 2 -27.10 -2.15 -25.04
CA ALA A 2 -27.00 -3.49 -25.65
C ALA A 2 -25.94 -4.37 -24.94
N ALA A 3 -25.00 -3.76 -24.22
CA ALA A 3 -23.86 -4.47 -23.62
C ALA A 3 -24.21 -5.27 -22.34
N LEU A 4 -25.35 -5.01 -21.69
CA LEU A 4 -25.69 -5.65 -20.41
C LEU A 4 -26.39 -7.01 -20.56
N LYS A 5 -26.85 -7.38 -21.76
CA LYS A 5 -27.62 -8.62 -21.97
C LYS A 5 -26.73 -9.86 -22.20
N ALA A 6 -25.48 -9.67 -22.63
CA ALA A 6 -24.58 -10.78 -22.97
C ALA A 6 -24.03 -11.55 -21.76
N VAL A 7 -23.97 -10.93 -20.57
CA VAL A 7 -23.39 -11.57 -19.37
C VAL A 7 -24.33 -12.67 -18.80
N ALA A 8 -25.61 -12.65 -19.15
CA ALA A 8 -26.60 -13.59 -18.61
C ALA A 8 -26.66 -14.93 -19.35
N GLU A 9 -26.01 -15.08 -20.52
CA GLU A 9 -26.20 -16.26 -21.39
C GLU A 9 -25.07 -17.30 -21.30
N GLY A 10 -24.09 -17.14 -20.41
CA GLY A 10 -23.13 -18.20 -20.11
C GLY A 10 -22.27 -18.64 -21.30
N GLU A 11 -22.06 -17.75 -22.27
CA GLU A 11 -21.16 -17.99 -23.39
C GLU A 11 -19.72 -17.86 -22.89
N ALA A 12 -18.95 -18.93 -23.10
CA ALA A 12 -17.61 -19.14 -22.55
C ALA A 12 -16.77 -17.86 -22.53
N VAL A 13 -16.33 -17.46 -21.34
CA VAL A 13 -15.19 -16.55 -21.16
C VAL A 13 -13.99 -17.26 -21.77
N GLY A 14 -13.79 -17.06 -23.08
CA GLY A 14 -12.76 -17.73 -23.85
C GLY A 14 -11.39 -17.44 -23.26
N VAL A 15 -10.47 -18.39 -23.41
CA VAL A 15 -9.07 -18.25 -22.96
C VAL A 15 -8.46 -16.94 -23.47
N ASP A 16 -8.87 -16.46 -24.65
CA ASP A 16 -8.48 -15.16 -25.20
C ASP A 16 -8.84 -13.94 -24.32
N MET A 17 -9.97 -13.98 -23.61
CA MET A 17 -10.36 -12.91 -22.68
C MET A 17 -9.49 -12.92 -21.41
N LEU A 18 -9.10 -14.11 -20.93
CA LEU A 18 -8.18 -14.26 -19.81
C LEU A 18 -6.76 -13.82 -20.19
N VAL A 19 -6.31 -14.15 -21.40
CA VAL A 19 -5.02 -13.69 -21.95
C VAL A 19 -5.01 -12.17 -22.07
N ARG A 20 -6.07 -11.56 -22.61
CA ARG A 20 -6.22 -10.09 -22.67
C ARG A 20 -6.20 -9.42 -21.30
N LEU A 21 -6.82 -10.05 -20.29
CA LEU A 21 -6.81 -9.53 -18.93
C LEU A 21 -5.40 -9.61 -18.30
N ALA A 22 -4.68 -10.72 -18.54
CA ALA A 22 -3.29 -10.88 -18.10
C ALA A 22 -2.36 -9.86 -18.77
N GLU A 23 -2.55 -9.59 -20.06
CA GLU A 23 -1.82 -8.55 -20.79
C GLU A 23 -2.15 -7.14 -20.27
N GLN A 24 -3.41 -6.85 -19.95
CA GLN A 24 -3.80 -5.56 -19.36
C GLN A 24 -3.21 -5.36 -17.95
N VAL A 25 -3.11 -6.41 -17.14
CA VAL A 25 -2.45 -6.34 -15.81
C VAL A 25 -0.94 -6.15 -15.96
N ALA A 26 -0.31 -6.78 -16.95
CA ALA A 26 1.11 -6.56 -17.27
C ALA A 26 1.39 -5.17 -17.87
N ALA A 27 0.47 -4.60 -18.65
CA ALA A 27 0.57 -3.26 -19.21
C ALA A 27 0.23 -2.16 -18.19
N GLY A 28 -0.66 -2.45 -17.23
CA GLY A 28 -1.10 -1.53 -16.19
C GLY A 28 -0.04 -1.20 -15.13
N SER A 29 1.02 -2.00 -15.03
CA SER A 29 2.13 -1.75 -14.10
C SER A 29 3.20 -0.79 -14.66
N GLY A 30 3.20 -0.50 -15.97
CA GLY A 30 4.20 0.34 -16.64
C GLY A 30 3.82 1.81 -16.86
N ALA A 31 2.55 2.20 -16.65
CA ALA A 31 2.06 3.54 -16.97
C ALA A 31 2.12 4.55 -15.80
N ALA A 32 2.76 4.20 -14.67
CA ALA A 32 2.90 5.08 -13.50
C ALA A 32 4.26 5.80 -13.39
N GLN A 33 5.10 5.80 -14.44
CA GLN A 33 6.37 6.53 -14.45
C GLN A 33 6.60 7.36 -15.73
N ALA A 34 5.63 8.17 -16.14
CA ALA A 34 5.84 9.20 -17.16
C ALA A 34 5.43 10.57 -16.64
N GLY A 35 6.32 11.21 -15.87
CA GLY A 35 6.11 12.55 -15.34
C GLY A 35 7.10 12.95 -14.25
N ALA A 36 8.40 12.82 -14.48
CA ALA A 36 9.41 13.35 -13.57
C ALA A 36 9.50 14.89 -13.72
N ALA A 37 8.50 15.59 -13.20
CA ALA A 37 8.73 16.92 -12.64
C ALA A 37 9.79 16.80 -11.52
N PRO A 38 10.57 17.86 -11.20
CA PRO A 38 11.52 17.80 -10.09
C PRO A 38 10.77 17.36 -8.83
N SER A 39 11.00 16.11 -8.43
CA SER A 39 10.27 15.50 -7.33
C SER A 39 10.56 16.34 -6.10
N PRO A 40 9.55 16.91 -5.41
CA PRO A 40 9.81 17.41 -4.07
C PRO A 40 10.44 16.26 -3.30
N ALA A 41 11.58 16.51 -2.66
CA ALA A 41 12.27 15.50 -1.86
C ALA A 41 11.21 14.79 -1.00
N LEU A 42 11.00 13.49 -1.25
CA LEU A 42 9.91 12.75 -0.63
C LEU A 42 10.04 12.91 0.89
N SER A 43 8.93 13.23 1.54
CA SER A 43 8.94 13.29 3.00
C SER A 43 9.44 11.95 3.57
N PRO A 44 10.13 11.94 4.72
CA PRO A 44 10.59 10.69 5.34
C PRO A 44 9.46 9.67 5.53
N ARG A 45 8.23 10.13 5.80
CA ARG A 45 7.04 9.29 5.89
C ARG A 45 6.71 8.62 4.55
N ALA A 46 6.77 9.36 3.45
CA ALA A 46 6.51 8.82 2.12
C ALA A 46 7.56 7.77 1.71
N VAL A 47 8.84 8.00 2.05
CA VAL A 47 9.92 7.02 1.82
C VAL A 47 9.67 5.73 2.59
N LEU A 48 9.31 5.81 3.87
CA LEU A 48 9.03 4.63 4.69
C LEU A 48 7.82 3.83 4.18
N VAL A 49 6.76 4.51 3.72
CA VAL A 49 5.59 3.83 3.14
C VAL A 49 5.98 3.08 1.85
N ALA A 50 6.80 3.67 0.98
CA ALA A 50 7.25 3.01 -0.23
C ALA A 50 8.08 1.75 0.07
N GLN A 51 9.04 1.85 0.99
CA GLN A 51 9.88 0.70 1.40
C GLN A 51 9.06 -0.43 2.02
N LEU A 52 8.08 -0.10 2.87
CA LEU A 52 7.17 -1.11 3.44
C LEU A 52 6.27 -1.74 2.37
N GLY A 53 5.86 -0.98 1.35
CA GLY A 53 5.08 -1.51 0.22
C GLY A 53 5.87 -2.53 -0.60
N GLU A 54 7.13 -2.22 -0.92
CA GLU A 54 8.04 -3.15 -1.60
C GLU A 54 8.28 -4.41 -0.76
N GLY A 55 8.57 -4.23 0.54
CA GLY A 55 8.76 -5.34 1.48
C GLY A 55 7.51 -6.21 1.63
N LEU A 56 6.32 -5.61 1.66
CA LEU A 56 5.04 -6.34 1.71
C LEU A 56 4.84 -7.20 0.47
N GLY A 57 5.14 -6.68 -0.73
CA GLY A 57 5.07 -7.44 -1.97
C GLY A 57 6.03 -8.63 -1.98
N ALA A 58 7.27 -8.43 -1.53
CA ALA A 58 8.26 -9.49 -1.42
C ALA A 58 7.86 -10.57 -0.40
N ALA A 59 7.36 -10.17 0.78
CA ALA A 59 6.86 -11.09 1.80
C ALA A 59 5.66 -11.90 1.30
N ALA A 60 4.73 -11.25 0.59
CA ALA A 60 3.58 -11.93 -0.01
C ALA A 60 4.00 -12.96 -1.06
N ALA A 61 4.97 -12.62 -1.91
CA ALA A 61 5.52 -13.55 -2.91
C ALA A 61 6.23 -14.75 -2.26
N ALA A 62 6.85 -14.55 -1.08
CA ALA A 62 7.48 -15.61 -0.31
C ALA A 62 6.50 -16.44 0.54
N GLY A 63 5.22 -16.02 0.63
CA GLY A 63 4.23 -16.66 1.50
C GLY A 63 4.42 -16.37 3.00
N ASP A 64 5.20 -15.36 3.37
CA ASP A 64 5.42 -14.96 4.76
C ASP A 64 4.24 -14.09 5.24
N VAL A 65 3.21 -14.78 5.76
CA VAL A 65 1.96 -14.16 6.21
C VAL A 65 2.19 -13.20 7.39
N GLU A 66 3.14 -13.49 8.28
CA GLU A 66 3.39 -12.65 9.45
C GLU A 66 4.09 -11.35 9.04
N ALA A 67 5.08 -11.43 8.15
CA ALA A 67 5.74 -10.24 7.61
C ALA A 67 4.76 -9.35 6.82
N VAL A 68 3.85 -9.94 6.04
CA VAL A 68 2.79 -9.20 5.34
C VAL A 68 1.89 -8.46 6.33
N ARG A 69 1.44 -9.12 7.40
CA ARG A 69 0.60 -8.51 8.44
C ARG A 69 1.30 -7.34 9.12
N VAL A 70 2.56 -7.52 9.51
CA VAL A 70 3.36 -6.48 10.16
C VAL A 70 3.57 -5.27 9.25
N ALA A 71 3.93 -5.50 7.98
CA ALA A 71 4.12 -4.43 7.01
C ALA A 71 2.82 -3.65 6.76
N HIS A 72 1.69 -4.35 6.62
CA HIS A 72 0.37 -3.74 6.45
C HIS A 72 -0.02 -2.87 7.65
N GLU A 73 0.19 -3.36 8.88
CA GLU A 73 -0.09 -2.59 10.09
C GLU A 73 0.82 -1.36 10.21
N ALA A 74 2.11 -1.52 9.92
CA ALA A 74 3.07 -0.41 9.94
C ALA A 74 2.68 0.70 8.95
N ILE A 75 2.27 0.33 7.74
CA ILE A 75 1.73 1.27 6.73
C ILE A 75 0.48 1.96 7.29
N GLY A 76 -0.47 1.22 7.85
CA GLY A 76 -1.68 1.78 8.44
C GLY A 76 -1.37 2.81 9.54
N ARG A 77 -0.44 2.50 10.44
CA ARG A 77 0.01 3.43 11.50
C ARG A 77 0.65 4.69 10.93
N LEU A 78 1.49 4.57 9.88
CA LEU A 78 2.11 5.73 9.23
C LEU A 78 1.10 6.62 8.51
N LEU A 79 0.02 6.02 7.99
CA LEU A 79 -1.10 6.72 7.35
C LEU A 79 -2.12 7.27 8.36
N GLY A 80 -1.95 7.00 9.66
CA GLY A 80 -2.90 7.43 10.69
C GLY A 80 -4.22 6.65 10.69
N LEU A 81 -4.24 5.47 10.06
CA LEU A 81 -5.39 4.57 10.12
C LEU A 81 -5.46 3.93 11.51
N PRO A 82 -6.66 3.75 12.08
CA PRO A 82 -6.82 3.06 13.36
C PRO A 82 -6.24 1.64 13.24
N SER A 83 -5.28 1.30 14.10
CA SER A 83 -4.76 -0.08 14.14
C SER A 83 -5.91 -1.00 14.57
N PRO A 84 -6.16 -2.11 13.86
CA PRO A 84 -7.18 -3.09 14.26
C PRO A 84 -6.84 -3.77 15.60
N SER A 85 -5.60 -3.67 16.07
CA SER A 85 -5.15 -4.20 17.36
C SER A 85 -5.21 -3.17 18.49
N ALA A 86 -5.46 -1.89 18.20
CA ALA A 86 -5.51 -0.85 19.21
C ALA A 86 -6.90 -0.82 19.87
N ALA A 87 -6.98 -1.22 21.14
CA ALA A 87 -8.16 -0.95 21.95
C ALA A 87 -8.42 0.58 21.99
N PRO A 88 -9.66 1.03 21.77
CA PRO A 88 -9.99 2.46 21.80
C PRO A 88 -9.61 3.04 23.16
N GLY A 89 -8.73 4.04 23.17
CA GLY A 89 -8.33 4.78 24.37
C GLY A 89 -6.92 4.52 24.91
N THR A 90 -6.15 3.57 24.36
CA THR A 90 -4.74 3.37 24.79
C THR A 90 -3.78 4.15 23.89
N GLN A 91 -3.85 5.48 23.92
CA GLN A 91 -2.71 6.28 23.45
C GLN A 91 -1.67 6.28 24.57
N ALA A 92 -0.58 5.54 24.38
CA ALA A 92 0.60 5.70 25.23
C ALA A 92 1.03 7.18 25.19
N PRO A 93 1.48 7.77 26.31
CA PRO A 93 1.84 9.18 26.35
C PRO A 93 2.96 9.43 25.34
N VAL A 94 2.61 10.08 24.23
CA VAL A 94 3.56 10.44 23.18
C VAL A 94 4.51 11.45 23.80
N LEU A 95 5.76 11.03 23.98
CA LEU A 95 6.80 11.87 24.57
C LEU A 95 7.11 13.02 23.61
N ASP A 96 6.95 14.25 24.07
CA ASP A 96 7.37 15.42 23.30
C ASP A 96 8.91 15.48 23.20
N LEU A 97 9.39 15.17 22.00
CA LEU A 97 10.82 15.12 21.69
C LEU A 97 11.44 16.50 21.57
N ALA A 98 10.67 17.55 21.26
CA ALA A 98 11.19 18.92 21.19
C ALA A 98 11.59 19.40 22.60
N THR A 99 10.67 19.26 23.56
CA THR A 99 10.92 19.56 24.98
C THR A 99 12.07 18.70 25.54
N ARG A 100 12.18 17.43 25.16
CA ARG A 100 13.26 16.54 25.62
C ARG A 100 14.64 16.99 25.11
N ARG A 101 14.74 17.49 23.87
CA ARG A 101 16.00 17.95 23.27
C ARG A 101 16.48 19.26 23.92
N GLU A 102 15.58 20.20 24.18
CA GLU A 102 15.94 21.46 24.86
C GLU A 102 16.46 21.20 26.29
N LYS A 103 15.88 20.24 26.99
CA LYS A 103 16.29 19.89 28.35
C LYS A 103 17.66 19.21 28.44
N LEU A 104 18.11 18.57 27.35
CA LEU A 104 19.42 17.94 27.24
C LEU A 104 20.51 18.88 26.71
N ALA A 105 20.12 20.05 26.17
CA ALA A 105 21.02 21.08 25.68
C ALA A 105 21.40 22.12 26.75
N ARG A 106 20.96 21.93 28.00
CA ARG A 106 21.32 22.73 29.18
C ARG A 106 22.11 21.88 30.16
#